data_AF-A0A7J7FQA8-F1
#
_entry.id   AF-A0A7J7FQA8-F1
#
_cell.length_a   1.000
_cell.length_b   1.000
_cell.length_c   1.000
_cell.angle_alpha   90.00
_cell.angle_beta   90.00
_cell.angle_gamma   90.00
#
_symmetry.space_group_name_H-M   'P 1'
#
loop_
_entity.id
_entity.type
_entity.pdbx_description
1 polymer ?
#
loop_
_entity_poly.entity_id
_entity_poly.type
_entity_poly.pdbx_seq_one_letter_code
_entity_poly.pdbx_strand_id
1 'polypeptide(L)'
;MEAMDKLSCSLVYDTVAFNAETEEELERLSTLQGELVKRFDVATGMIIGLEDEKMDLKRRVMEMTEEADVLMNWLRVHDKNWDEMGDEFEAVGEESRAVLDCLAKERALEDLIYALDKAAEQGVVSFDIYIGQVRKLAREQFLHRALVVKLKGPEMLTWSD
;
A
#
# COMPACT_ATOMS: atom_id res chain seq x y z
N MET A 1 -15.14 93.26 41.17
CA MET A 1 -14.03 92.30 41.25
C MET A 1 -14.56 90.89 41.50
N GLU A 2 -15.52 90.68 42.42
CA GLU A 2 -16.14 89.36 42.71
C GLU A 2 -16.82 88.63 41.53
N ALA A 3 -17.46 89.35 40.59
CA ALA A 3 -18.15 88.69 39.47
C ALA A 3 -17.18 88.02 38.48
N MET A 4 -16.01 88.65 38.27
CA MET A 4 -14.92 88.08 37.47
C MET A 4 -14.31 86.86 38.14
N ASP A 5 -14.18 86.91 39.47
CA ASP A 5 -13.60 85.82 40.26
C ASP A 5 -14.50 84.57 40.26
N LYS A 6 -15.83 84.77 40.40
CA LYS A 6 -16.82 83.69 40.28
C LYS A 6 -16.83 83.05 38.90
N LEU A 7 -16.75 83.84 37.84
CA LEU A 7 -16.64 83.33 36.47
C LEU A 7 -15.35 82.55 36.26
N SER A 8 -14.23 83.06 36.77
CA SER A 8 -12.94 82.39 36.73
C SER A 8 -13.00 81.04 37.44
N CYS A 9 -13.55 80.97 38.65
CA CYS A 9 -13.71 79.73 39.39
C CYS A 9 -14.64 78.72 38.69
N SER A 10 -15.77 79.17 38.12
CA SER A 10 -16.68 78.30 37.37
C SER A 10 -15.99 77.70 36.15
N LEU A 11 -15.28 78.53 35.38
CA LEU A 11 -14.54 78.08 34.20
C LEU A 11 -13.45 77.07 34.58
N VAL A 12 -12.72 77.33 35.67
CA VAL A 12 -11.71 76.40 36.18
C VAL A 12 -12.36 75.06 36.55
N TYR A 13 -13.51 75.07 37.22
CA TYR A 13 -14.22 73.84 37.57
C TYR A 13 -14.69 73.06 36.33
N ASP A 14 -15.26 73.75 35.34
CA ASP A 14 -15.71 73.16 34.09
C ASP A 14 -14.53 72.58 33.29
N THR A 15 -13.38 73.27 33.25
CA THR A 15 -12.18 72.74 32.59
C THR A 15 -11.62 71.50 33.28
N VAL A 16 -11.66 71.45 34.61
CA VAL A 16 -11.21 70.27 35.37
C VAL A 16 -12.16 69.09 35.14
N ALA A 17 -13.48 69.32 35.19
CA ALA A 17 -14.48 68.29 34.95
C ALA A 17 -14.39 67.75 33.52
N PHE A 18 -14.28 68.63 32.53
CA PHE A 18 -14.09 68.25 31.13
C PHE A 18 -12.80 67.47 30.92
N ASN A 19 -11.68 67.92 31.50
CA ASN A 19 -10.41 67.21 31.38
C ASN A 19 -10.49 65.79 31.99
N ALA A 20 -11.15 65.63 33.15
CA ALA A 20 -11.33 64.32 33.77
C ALA A 20 -12.15 63.36 32.89
N GLU A 21 -13.23 63.85 32.26
CA GLU A 21 -14.03 63.06 31.32
C GLU A 21 -13.20 62.69 30.07
N THR A 22 -12.42 63.63 29.54
CA THR A 22 -11.55 63.33 28.39
C THR A 22 -10.44 62.34 28.73
N GLU A 23 -9.92 62.36 29.95
CA GLU A 23 -8.88 61.44 30.41
C GLU A 23 -9.42 60.02 30.57
N GLU A 24 -10.63 59.86 31.12
CA GLU A 24 -11.32 58.57 31.19
C GLU A 24 -11.58 57.98 29.79
N GLU A 25 -12.05 58.80 28.85
CA GLU A 25 -12.25 58.37 27.46
C GLU A 25 -10.92 58.00 26.77
N LEU A 26 -9.85 58.73 27.05
CA LEU A 26 -8.51 58.45 26.52
C LEU A 26 -7.98 57.11 27.06
N GLU A 27 -8.16 56.82 28.35
CA GLU A 27 -7.83 55.52 28.94
C GLU A 27 -8.65 54.39 28.30
N ARG A 28 -9.96 54.57 28.11
CA ARG A 28 -10.83 53.59 27.43
C ARG A 28 -10.35 53.31 26.00
N LEU A 29 -10.06 54.34 25.22
CA LEU A 29 -9.56 54.16 23.84
C LEU A 29 -8.18 53.50 23.81
N SER A 30 -7.30 53.84 24.75
CA SER A 30 -5.97 53.23 24.89
C SER A 30 -6.06 51.73 25.19
N THR A 31 -6.94 51.34 26.12
CA THR A 31 -7.17 49.91 26.42
C THR A 31 -7.73 49.16 25.22
N LEU A 32 -8.74 49.73 24.53
CA LEU A 32 -9.32 49.15 23.32
C LEU A 32 -8.28 48.99 22.19
N GLN A 33 -7.43 50.00 21.99
CA GLN A 33 -6.35 49.94 21.02
C GLN A 33 -5.38 48.80 21.36
N GLY A 34 -5.03 48.63 22.64
CA GLY A 34 -4.19 47.53 23.11
C GLY A 34 -4.80 46.15 22.83
N GLU A 35 -6.12 45.99 22.99
CA GLU A 35 -6.82 44.75 22.63
C GLU A 35 -6.84 44.49 21.12
N LEU A 36 -7.07 45.53 20.32
CA LEU A 36 -7.09 45.43 18.86
C LEU A 36 -5.73 45.01 18.30
N VAL A 37 -4.63 45.57 18.82
CA VAL A 37 -3.27 45.19 18.43
C VAL A 37 -3.02 43.72 18.77
N LYS A 38 -3.37 43.26 19.98
CA LYS A 38 -3.24 41.84 20.35
C LYS A 38 -4.01 40.92 19.41
N ARG A 39 -5.25 41.28 19.05
CA ARG A 39 -6.05 40.50 18.10
C ARG A 39 -5.46 40.50 16.70
N PHE A 40 -4.92 41.64 16.26
CA PHE A 40 -4.24 41.75 14.98
C PHE A 40 -3.01 40.83 14.91
N ASP A 41 -2.19 40.81 15.96
CA ASP A 41 -1.01 39.94 16.02
C ASP A 41 -1.39 38.46 15.98
N VAL A 42 -2.42 38.08 16.76
CA VAL A 42 -2.95 36.71 16.76
C VAL A 42 -3.50 36.33 15.38
N ALA A 43 -4.31 37.19 14.76
CA ALA A 43 -4.87 36.93 13.44
C ALA A 43 -3.78 36.83 12.36
N THR A 44 -2.77 37.68 12.43
CA THR A 44 -1.62 37.64 11.50
C THR A 44 -0.84 36.34 11.67
N GLY A 45 -0.58 35.90 12.91
CA GLY A 45 0.06 34.62 13.19
C GLY A 45 -0.76 33.42 12.68
N MET A 46 -2.10 33.46 12.84
CA MET A 46 -2.98 32.43 12.29
C MET A 46 -2.95 32.39 10.76
N ILE A 47 -2.93 33.55 10.09
CA ILE A 47 -2.84 33.62 8.63
C ILE A 47 -1.54 33.00 8.13
N ILE A 48 -0.40 33.34 8.74
CA ILE A 48 0.90 32.78 8.38
C ILE A 48 0.90 31.25 8.59
N GLY A 49 0.42 30.78 9.74
CA GLY A 49 0.34 29.35 10.02
C GLY A 49 -0.52 28.58 9.01
N LEU A 50 -1.66 29.15 8.61
CA LEU A 50 -2.52 28.57 7.58
C LEU A 50 -1.88 28.56 6.19
N GLU A 51 -1.09 29.59 5.85
CA GLU A 51 -0.35 29.63 4.59
C GLU A 51 0.73 28.54 4.53
N ASP A 52 1.46 28.33 5.63
CA ASP A 52 2.46 27.26 5.77
C ASP A 52 1.81 25.87 5.67
N GLU A 53 0.73 25.64 6.43
CA GLU A 53 -0.03 24.38 6.38
C GLU A 53 -0.55 24.08 4.97
N LYS A 54 -1.05 25.11 4.27
CA LYS A 54 -1.50 25.00 2.88
C LYS A 54 -0.36 24.64 1.94
N MET A 55 0.83 25.22 2.11
CA MET A 55 2.01 24.87 1.29
C MET A 55 2.44 23.43 1.54
N ASP A 56 2.50 23.01 2.80
CA ASP A 56 2.83 21.65 3.18
C ASP A 56 1.84 20.62 2.63
N LEU A 57 0.54 20.93 2.69
CA LEU A 57 -0.49 20.06 2.15
C LEU A 57 -0.36 19.92 0.64
N LYS A 58 -0.13 21.04 -0.08
CA LYS A 58 0.10 21.01 -1.54
C LYS A 58 1.29 20.13 -1.92
N ARG A 59 2.39 20.23 -1.17
CA ARG A 59 3.59 19.42 -1.39
C ARG A 59 3.29 17.92 -1.19
N ARG A 60 2.62 17.54 -0.10
CA ARG A 60 2.24 16.14 0.14
C ARG A 60 1.31 15.58 -0.93
N VAL A 61 0.36 16.39 -1.41
CA VAL A 61 -0.54 15.98 -2.50
C VAL A 61 0.25 15.74 -3.78
N MET A 62 1.23 16.59 -4.10
CA MET A 62 2.10 16.41 -5.27
C MET A 62 2.91 15.11 -5.15
N GLU A 63 3.58 14.90 -4.02
CA GLU A 63 4.36 13.68 -3.73
C GLU A 63 3.49 12.41 -3.88
N MET A 64 2.31 12.40 -3.26
CA MET A 64 1.38 11.27 -3.33
C MET A 64 0.84 11.02 -4.74
N THR A 65 0.64 12.07 -5.53
CA THR A 65 0.19 11.94 -6.93
C THR A 65 1.30 11.35 -7.79
N GLU A 66 2.55 11.78 -7.60
CA GLU A 66 3.71 11.22 -8.30
C GLU A 66 3.91 9.73 -7.95
N GLU A 67 3.80 9.37 -6.68
CA GLU A 67 3.86 7.96 -6.25
C GLU A 67 2.72 7.13 -6.85
N ALA A 68 1.49 7.67 -6.88
CA ALA A 68 0.35 7.01 -7.51
C ALA A 68 0.57 6.80 -9.01
N ASP A 69 1.14 7.79 -9.72
CA ASP A 69 1.47 7.68 -11.14
C ASP A 69 2.54 6.60 -11.41
N VAL A 70 3.55 6.49 -10.54
CA VAL A 70 4.54 5.41 -10.62
C VAL A 70 3.86 4.05 -10.46
N LEU A 71 2.99 3.88 -9.46
CA LEU A 71 2.26 2.63 -9.24
C LEU A 71 1.31 2.29 -10.39
N MET A 72 0.56 3.28 -10.90
CA MET A 72 -0.33 3.09 -12.04
C MET A 72 0.44 2.69 -13.30
N ASN A 73 1.59 3.31 -13.56
CA ASN A 73 2.44 2.93 -14.68
C ASN A 73 3.01 1.51 -14.50
N TRP A 74 3.44 1.16 -13.29
CA TRP A 74 3.91 -0.20 -12.99
C TRP A 74 2.80 -1.22 -13.24
N LEU A 75 1.60 -0.97 -12.70
CA LEU A 75 0.45 -1.85 -12.87
C LEU A 75 0.09 -2.00 -14.35
N ARG A 76 0.04 -0.90 -15.12
CA ARG A 76 -0.26 -0.95 -16.57
C ARG A 76 0.71 -1.83 -17.36
N VAL A 77 1.99 -1.87 -16.95
CA VAL A 77 3.00 -2.72 -17.60
C VAL A 77 2.89 -4.18 -17.15
N HIS A 78 2.44 -4.42 -15.91
CA HIS A 78 2.40 -5.74 -15.28
C HIS A 78 0.99 -6.32 -15.17
N ASP A 79 -0.01 -5.72 -15.83
CA ASP A 79 -1.37 -6.24 -15.95
C ASP A 79 -1.37 -7.42 -16.93
N LYS A 80 -0.69 -8.51 -16.55
CA LYS A 80 -0.69 -9.76 -17.27
C LYS A 80 -1.97 -10.51 -16.95
N ASN A 81 -2.55 -11.17 -17.95
CA ASN A 81 -3.59 -12.18 -17.74
C ASN A 81 -3.02 -13.31 -16.88
N TRP A 82 -3.47 -13.39 -15.64
CA TRP A 82 -3.09 -14.43 -14.68
C TRP A 82 -3.56 -15.84 -15.08
N ASP A 83 -4.36 -15.98 -16.15
CA ASP A 83 -4.79 -17.26 -16.68
C ASP A 83 -3.65 -18.05 -17.36
N GLU A 84 -2.54 -17.42 -17.71
CA GLU A 84 -1.37 -18.04 -18.36
C GLU A 84 -0.20 -18.29 -17.39
N MET A 85 -0.43 -18.28 -16.07
CA MET A 85 0.61 -18.41 -15.03
C MET A 85 1.37 -19.76 -15.02
N GLY A 86 1.04 -20.68 -15.92
CA GLY A 86 1.63 -22.02 -15.98
C GLY A 86 3.08 -22.07 -16.53
N ASP A 87 3.50 -21.06 -17.29
CA ASP A 87 4.78 -21.07 -18.03
C ASP A 87 5.81 -20.03 -17.52
N GLU A 88 5.54 -19.34 -16.40
CA GLU A 88 6.45 -18.28 -15.92
C GLU A 88 7.72 -18.83 -15.24
N PHE A 89 7.71 -20.10 -14.83
CA PHE A 89 8.86 -20.79 -14.27
C PHE A 89 9.34 -21.89 -15.22
N GLU A 90 10.51 -21.66 -15.83
CA GLU A 90 11.18 -22.65 -16.66
C GLU A 90 12.40 -23.25 -15.94
N ALA A 91 12.77 -24.47 -16.35
CA ALA A 91 14.00 -25.08 -15.88
C ALA A 91 15.22 -24.28 -16.35
N VAL A 92 16.23 -24.14 -15.48
CA VAL A 92 17.46 -23.36 -15.75
C VAL A 92 18.24 -23.82 -16.99
N GLY A 93 18.01 -25.05 -17.48
CA GLY A 93 18.63 -25.54 -18.72
C GLY A 93 17.96 -26.81 -19.25
N GLU A 94 18.36 -27.23 -20.47
CA GLU A 94 17.76 -28.37 -21.17
C GLU A 94 17.82 -29.68 -20.38
N GLU A 95 18.92 -29.94 -19.67
CA GLU A 95 19.07 -31.12 -18.82
C GLU A 95 18.07 -31.10 -17.66
N SER A 96 17.94 -29.96 -16.97
CA SER A 96 16.98 -29.80 -15.87
C SER A 96 15.53 -29.89 -16.37
N ARG A 97 15.23 -29.37 -17.56
CA ARG A 97 13.93 -29.51 -18.20
C ARG A 97 13.61 -30.97 -18.49
N ALA A 98 14.56 -31.69 -19.08
CA ALA A 98 14.40 -33.12 -19.35
C ALA A 98 14.19 -33.94 -18.07
N VAL A 99 14.87 -33.58 -16.97
CA VAL A 99 14.68 -34.22 -15.66
C VAL A 99 13.29 -33.94 -15.11
N LEU A 100 12.83 -32.68 -15.12
CA LEU A 100 11.50 -32.30 -14.66
C LEU A 100 10.40 -32.99 -15.48
N ASP A 101 10.51 -33.01 -16.81
CA ASP A 101 9.56 -33.68 -17.69
C ASP A 101 9.51 -35.20 -17.41
N CYS A 102 10.66 -35.82 -17.14
CA CYS A 102 10.71 -37.24 -16.82
C CYS A 102 10.10 -37.55 -15.45
N LEU A 103 10.36 -36.72 -14.43
CA LEU A 103 9.76 -36.87 -13.10
C LEU A 103 8.24 -36.65 -13.16
N ALA A 104 7.78 -35.62 -13.87
CA ALA A 104 6.35 -35.34 -14.04
C ALA A 104 5.62 -36.51 -14.72
N LYS A 105 6.20 -37.07 -15.80
CA LYS A 105 5.64 -38.24 -16.49
C LYS A 105 5.66 -39.48 -15.61
N GLU A 106 6.76 -39.72 -14.91
CA GLU A 106 6.91 -40.84 -13.99
C GLU A 106 5.84 -40.83 -12.89
N ARG A 107 5.58 -39.65 -12.29
CA ARG A 107 4.54 -39.48 -11.28
C ARG A 107 3.13 -39.59 -11.85
N ALA A 108 2.87 -38.99 -13.02
CA ALA A 108 1.57 -39.11 -13.69
C ALA A 108 1.23 -40.55 -14.06
N LEU A 109 2.24 -41.36 -14.43
CA LEU A 109 2.06 -42.79 -14.68
C LEU A 109 1.73 -43.55 -13.39
N GLU A 110 2.33 -43.20 -12.26
CA GLU A 110 1.99 -43.78 -10.96
C GLU A 110 0.53 -43.50 -10.56
N ASP A 111 0.08 -42.24 -10.73
CA ASP A 111 -1.31 -41.85 -10.50
C ASP A 111 -2.29 -42.59 -11.43
N LEU A 112 -1.91 -42.77 -12.70
CA LEU A 112 -2.71 -43.52 -13.67
C LEU A 112 -2.82 -45.00 -13.32
N ILE A 113 -1.72 -45.63 -12.90
CA ILE A 113 -1.74 -47.03 -12.43
C ILE A 113 -2.66 -47.14 -11.21
N TYR A 114 -2.55 -46.23 -10.23
CA TYR A 114 -3.44 -46.21 -9.07
C TYR A 114 -4.92 -46.07 -9.45
N ALA A 115 -5.25 -45.18 -10.40
CA ALA A 115 -6.61 -45.03 -10.90
C ALA A 115 -7.12 -46.29 -11.62
N LEU A 116 -6.26 -46.98 -12.37
CA LEU A 116 -6.58 -48.25 -13.01
C LEU A 116 -6.82 -49.37 -11.99
N ASP A 117 -6.03 -49.43 -10.91
CA ASP A 117 -6.24 -50.38 -9.80
C ASP A 117 -7.65 -50.20 -9.22
N LYS A 118 -8.05 -48.95 -8.96
CA LYS A 118 -9.39 -48.61 -8.44
C LYS A 118 -10.50 -48.97 -9.43
N ALA A 119 -10.29 -48.74 -10.72
CA ALA A 119 -11.26 -49.12 -11.76
C ALA A 119 -11.42 -50.66 -11.88
N ALA A 120 -10.33 -51.41 -11.68
CA ALA A 120 -10.36 -52.86 -11.65
C ALA A 120 -11.05 -53.40 -10.38
N GLU A 121 -10.79 -52.83 -9.20
CA GLU A 121 -11.48 -53.15 -7.94
C GLU A 121 -13.00 -52.98 -8.05
N GLN A 122 -13.45 -51.95 -8.78
CA GLN A 122 -14.86 -51.65 -9.02
C GLN A 122 -15.49 -52.51 -10.13
N GLY A 123 -14.71 -53.36 -10.81
CA GLY A 123 -15.18 -54.20 -11.91
C GLY A 123 -15.48 -53.45 -13.22
N VAL A 124 -15.05 -52.19 -13.33
CA VAL A 124 -15.22 -51.36 -14.55
C VAL A 124 -14.29 -51.87 -15.67
N VAL A 125 -13.13 -52.41 -15.30
CA VAL A 125 -12.13 -52.94 -16.23
C VAL A 125 -11.91 -54.43 -15.95
N SER A 126 -11.93 -55.25 -17.00
CA SER A 126 -11.60 -56.68 -16.88
C SER A 126 -10.13 -56.90 -16.51
N PHE A 127 -9.85 -57.97 -15.78
CA PHE A 127 -8.50 -58.29 -15.32
C PHE A 127 -7.47 -58.39 -16.46
N ASP A 128 -7.84 -59.00 -17.58
CA ASP A 128 -6.96 -59.17 -18.75
C ASP A 128 -6.54 -57.82 -19.36
N ILE A 129 -7.47 -56.86 -19.41
CA ILE A 129 -7.18 -55.50 -19.89
C ILE A 129 -6.31 -54.77 -18.87
N TYR A 130 -6.67 -54.84 -17.59
CA TYR A 130 -5.94 -54.20 -16.49
C TYR A 130 -4.46 -54.61 -16.47
N ILE A 131 -4.17 -55.91 -16.41
CA ILE A 131 -2.78 -56.39 -16.32
C ILE A 131 -1.97 -56.05 -17.57
N GLY A 132 -2.64 -56.02 -18.73
CA GLY A 132 -2.04 -55.60 -19.99
C GLY A 132 -1.64 -54.13 -20.00
N GLN A 133 -2.49 -53.24 -19.45
CA GLN A 133 -2.22 -51.81 -19.35
C GLN A 133 -1.16 -51.50 -18.29
N VAL A 134 -1.28 -52.07 -17.10
CA VAL A 134 -0.28 -51.89 -16.02
C VAL A 134 1.11 -52.28 -16.49
N ARG A 135 1.26 -53.39 -17.23
CA ARG A 135 2.58 -53.80 -17.78
C ARG A 135 3.16 -52.78 -18.76
N LYS A 136 2.32 -52.15 -19.60
CA LYS A 136 2.77 -51.12 -20.54
C LYS A 136 3.19 -49.85 -19.81
N LEU A 137 2.37 -49.38 -18.88
CA LEU A 137 2.63 -48.18 -18.09
C LEU A 137 3.86 -48.34 -17.20
N ALA A 138 4.02 -49.49 -16.53
CA ALA A 138 5.20 -49.78 -15.71
C ALA A 138 6.49 -49.83 -16.53
N ARG A 139 6.44 -50.31 -17.79
CA ARG A 139 7.58 -50.27 -18.70
C ARG A 139 7.96 -48.83 -19.07
N GLU A 140 6.98 -47.97 -19.31
CA GLU A 140 7.20 -46.56 -19.60
C GLU A 140 7.75 -45.82 -18.38
N GLN A 141 7.19 -46.08 -17.19
CA GLN A 141 7.67 -45.54 -15.92
C GLN A 141 9.14 -45.92 -15.68
N PHE A 142 9.53 -47.17 -15.94
CA PHE A 142 10.91 -47.61 -15.85
C PHE A 142 11.85 -46.81 -16.76
N LEU A 143 11.44 -46.51 -18.00
CA LEU A 143 12.25 -45.72 -18.94
C LEU A 143 12.47 -44.30 -18.42
N HIS A 144 11.43 -43.65 -17.87
CA HIS A 144 11.56 -42.33 -17.26
C HIS A 144 12.47 -42.34 -16.04
N ARG A 145 12.31 -43.32 -15.14
CA ARG A 145 13.20 -43.49 -13.97
C ARG A 145 14.66 -43.71 -14.38
N ALA A 146 14.90 -44.59 -15.37
CA ALA A 146 16.24 -44.88 -15.86
C ALA A 146 16.90 -43.64 -16.50
N LEU A 147 16.11 -42.81 -17.21
CA LEU A 147 16.60 -41.58 -17.80
C LEU A 147 16.97 -40.54 -16.73
N VAL A 148 16.16 -40.38 -15.68
CA VAL A 148 16.48 -39.50 -14.53
C VAL A 148 17.77 -39.94 -13.85
N VAL A 149 17.93 -41.25 -13.59
CA VAL A 149 19.15 -41.81 -12.98
C VAL A 149 20.39 -41.53 -13.85
N LYS A 150 20.24 -41.62 -15.17
CA LYS A 150 21.33 -41.33 -16.10
C LYS A 150 21.74 -39.86 -16.09
N LEU A 151 20.80 -38.94 -15.91
CA LEU A 151 21.05 -37.50 -15.95
C LEU A 151 21.56 -36.95 -14.62
N LYS A 152 20.90 -37.27 -13.50
CA LYS A 152 21.18 -36.67 -12.18
C LYS A 152 21.58 -37.67 -11.09
N GLY A 153 21.63 -38.96 -11.41
CA GLY A 153 21.89 -40.01 -10.43
C GLY A 153 20.61 -40.48 -9.69
N PRO A 154 20.75 -41.51 -8.84
CA PRO A 154 19.60 -42.15 -8.16
C PRO A 154 18.97 -41.30 -7.06
N GLU A 155 19.69 -40.31 -6.54
CA GLU A 155 19.23 -39.43 -5.44
C GLU A 155 17.96 -38.64 -5.80
N MET A 156 17.76 -38.34 -7.09
CA MET A 156 16.57 -37.64 -7.58
C MET A 156 15.31 -38.51 -7.60
N LEU A 157 15.43 -39.84 -7.50
CA LEU A 157 14.27 -40.74 -7.38
C LEU A 157 13.83 -40.96 -5.93
N THR A 158 14.67 -40.56 -4.96
CA THR A 158 14.45 -40.78 -3.53
C THR A 158 13.93 -39.55 -2.81
N TRP A 159 13.38 -38.57 -3.53
CA TRP A 159 12.60 -37.49 -2.91
C TRP A 159 11.38 -38.11 -2.22
N SER A 160 11.58 -38.59 -1.00
CA SER A 160 10.54 -38.84 -0.02
C SER A 160 10.24 -37.52 0.68
N ASP A 161 8.94 -37.23 0.79
CA ASP A 161 8.42 -36.30 1.80
C ASP A 161 8.94 -36.66 3.22
#